data_AF-A0A813UVT4-F1
#
_entry.id   AF-A0A813UVT4-F1
#
_cell.length_a   1.000
_cell.length_b   1.000
_cell.length_c   1.000
_cell.angle_alpha   90.00
_cell.angle_beta   90.00
_cell.angle_gamma   90.00
#
_symmetry.space_group_name_H-M   'P 1'
#
loop_
_entity.id
_entity.type
_entity.pdbx_description
1 polymer ?
#
loop_
_entity_poly.entity_id
_entity_poly.type
_entity_poly.pdbx_seq_one_letter_code
_entity_poly.pdbx_strand_id
1 'polypeptide(L)'
;MSGEKHVMLSYQWDSQKLVTDVYKHLSEHKIPLWMDTQGGMKGHLSTSMAEGVENAVVLCCFLTPQYQDSVACKDELTYAKERRVPIIPIRLIKDWKPSGWLGFSVTGLKYIKFTDYSTNSDLRINELVAEIQMVAGKQFSSIQPLNWNEEEEKHHEETNDNVANNDEIESTKIRLDENSYYRLTTQWQGDNKSLDILNDGKNNNKVQLAQTGNYSGQHWKMKLIQDDYYRLTTQWQGDEKSLSIVNNEIILDKTSNDNAQYWKITLLKNNYYRFTCKQQGYEKSLDIINDGQNNNKVTLAKSGCYSGQYWNITQI
;
A
#
# COMPACT_ATOMS: atom_id res chain seq x y z
N MET A 1 18.00 30.09 7.51
CA MET A 1 18.32 29.03 6.52
C MET A 1 17.01 28.28 6.27
N SER A 2 16.53 28.19 5.03
CA SER A 2 15.27 27.52 4.71
C SER A 2 15.49 26.01 4.82
N GLY A 3 14.99 25.38 5.88
CA GLY A 3 15.07 23.92 6.05
C GLY A 3 14.27 23.20 4.95
N GLU A 4 14.74 22.02 4.55
CA GLU A 4 14.05 21.21 3.54
C GLU A 4 12.70 20.70 4.06
N LYS A 5 11.71 20.64 3.16
CA LYS A 5 10.37 20.12 3.47
C LYS A 5 10.45 18.63 3.78
N HIS A 6 9.81 18.21 4.87
CA HIS A 6 9.88 16.83 5.35
C HIS A 6 8.61 16.37 6.07
N VAL A 7 8.51 15.06 6.30
CA VAL A 7 7.54 14.44 7.20
C VAL A 7 8.16 14.33 8.59
N MET A 8 7.51 14.89 9.59
CA MET A 8 7.96 14.81 10.98
C MET A 8 7.32 13.63 11.68
N LEU A 9 8.12 12.77 12.30
CA LEU A 9 7.67 11.68 13.16
C LEU A 9 7.69 12.17 14.62
N SER A 10 6.51 12.46 15.16
CA SER A 10 6.34 12.87 16.57
C SER A 10 5.94 11.66 17.40
N TYR A 11 6.73 11.35 18.43
CA TYR A 11 6.56 10.18 19.28
C TYR A 11 7.13 10.44 20.66
N GLN A 12 6.70 9.65 21.64
CA GLN A 12 7.34 9.63 22.96
C GLN A 12 8.43 8.53 22.97
N TRP A 13 9.54 8.80 23.67
CA TRP A 13 10.77 8.00 23.68
C TRP A 13 10.59 6.49 23.97
N ASP A 14 9.56 6.05 24.71
CA ASP A 14 9.30 4.62 24.96
C ASP A 14 8.95 3.88 23.66
N SER A 15 8.46 4.61 22.64
CA SER A 15 8.17 4.09 21.30
C SER A 15 9.35 4.22 20.34
N GLN A 16 10.52 4.71 20.78
CA GLN A 16 11.68 5.01 19.92
C GLN A 16 12.11 3.83 19.06
N LYS A 17 12.13 2.61 19.62
CA LYS A 17 12.51 1.41 18.85
C LYS A 17 11.60 1.19 17.66
N LEU A 18 10.28 1.28 17.86
CA LEU A 18 9.30 1.11 16.80
C LEU A 18 9.38 2.26 15.80
N VAL A 19 9.48 3.51 16.27
CA VAL A 19 9.50 4.68 15.37
C VAL A 19 10.80 4.76 14.57
N THR A 20 11.92 4.27 15.12
CA THR A 20 13.18 4.13 14.37
C THR A 20 13.05 3.07 13.26
N ASP A 21 12.35 1.97 13.54
CA ASP A 21 12.05 0.95 12.52
C ASP A 21 11.17 1.54 11.41
N VAL A 22 10.13 2.29 11.78
CA VAL A 22 9.27 3.02 10.85
C VAL A 22 10.06 4.04 10.03
N TYR A 23 10.95 4.79 10.67
CA TYR A 23 11.82 5.76 9.99
C TYR A 23 12.62 5.09 8.88
N LYS A 24 13.29 3.96 9.17
CA LYS A 24 14.08 3.22 8.18
C LYS A 24 13.25 2.82 6.97
N HIS A 25 12.09 2.20 7.20
CA HIS A 25 11.22 1.78 6.12
C HIS A 25 10.66 2.97 5.31
N LEU A 26 10.30 4.08 5.97
CA LEU A 26 9.85 5.28 5.26
C LEU A 26 10.98 5.95 4.47
N SER A 27 12.24 5.88 4.94
CA SER A 27 13.40 6.37 4.21
C SER A 27 13.62 5.63 2.90
N GLU A 28 13.35 4.33 2.87
CA GLU A 28 13.40 3.51 1.63
C GLU A 28 12.42 4.00 0.57
N HIS A 29 11.33 4.67 0.97
CA HIS A 29 10.38 5.31 0.06
C HIS A 29 10.78 6.72 -0.39
N LYS A 30 12.04 7.14 -0.15
CA LYS A 30 12.57 8.48 -0.46
C LYS A 30 11.75 9.62 0.14
N ILE A 31 11.03 9.37 1.24
CA ILE A 31 10.31 10.40 1.98
C ILE A 31 11.34 11.16 2.83
N PRO A 32 11.49 12.48 2.68
CA PRO A 32 12.34 13.25 3.58
C PRO A 32 11.72 13.21 4.98
N LEU A 33 12.47 12.71 5.97
CA LEU A 33 11.98 12.45 7.31
C LEU A 33 12.76 13.23 8.35
N TRP A 34 12.05 13.66 9.39
CA TRP A 34 12.63 14.25 10.59
C TRP A 34 12.15 13.53 11.84
N MET A 35 13.07 13.25 12.76
CA MET A 35 12.78 12.76 14.10
C MET A 35 13.91 13.17 15.06
N ASP A 36 13.58 13.27 16.36
CA ASP A 36 14.45 13.75 17.43
C ASP A 36 15.86 13.10 17.46
N THR A 37 16.01 11.83 17.08
CA THR A 37 17.27 11.08 17.20
C THR A 37 18.18 11.14 15.97
N GLN A 38 17.67 11.57 14.80
CA GLN A 38 18.39 11.53 13.52
C GLN A 38 18.72 12.95 12.99
N GLY A 39 18.12 14.00 13.58
CA GLY A 39 18.34 15.40 13.19
C GLY A 39 19.60 16.08 13.75
N GLY A 40 20.50 15.31 14.37
CA GLY A 40 21.78 15.81 14.87
C GLY A 40 21.68 16.84 15.99
N MET A 41 21.34 16.42 17.23
CA MET A 41 21.61 17.27 18.40
C MET A 41 22.04 16.47 19.64
N LYS A 42 23.26 16.78 20.10
CA LYS A 42 23.70 16.71 21.49
C LYS A 42 23.41 18.08 22.13
N GLY A 43 22.17 18.40 22.52
CA GLY A 43 21.87 19.70 23.16
C GLY A 43 20.39 20.05 23.30
N HIS A 44 20.06 20.94 24.25
CA HIS A 44 18.74 21.28 24.82
C HIS A 44 17.50 21.16 23.89
N LEU A 45 16.53 20.34 24.34
CA LEU A 45 15.28 19.89 23.71
C LEU A 45 14.35 20.99 23.13
N SER A 46 14.40 22.23 23.60
CA SER A 46 13.36 23.23 23.28
C SER A 46 13.51 23.89 21.91
N THR A 47 14.71 23.93 21.35
CA THR A 47 15.00 24.65 20.09
C THR A 47 14.83 23.77 18.85
N SER A 48 15.04 22.45 18.99
CA SER A 48 14.96 21.48 17.88
C SER A 48 13.52 21.10 17.49
N MET A 49 12.58 21.08 18.45
CA MET A 49 11.17 20.74 18.18
C MET A 49 10.47 21.77 17.28
N ALA A 50 10.75 23.06 17.48
CA ALA A 50 10.21 24.12 16.63
C ALA A 50 10.76 24.01 15.19
N GLU A 51 12.04 23.67 15.04
CA GLU A 51 12.68 23.49 13.72
C GLU A 51 12.10 22.30 12.94
N GLY A 52 11.81 21.18 13.62
CA GLY A 52 11.14 20.03 13.03
C GLY A 52 9.74 20.39 12.50
N VAL A 53 8.95 21.13 13.28
CA VAL A 53 7.59 21.52 12.84
C VAL A 53 7.62 22.62 11.75
N GLU A 54 8.57 23.54 11.78
CA GLU A 54 8.59 24.73 10.90
C GLU A 54 8.56 24.36 9.40
N ASN A 55 9.24 23.27 9.03
CA ASN A 55 9.33 22.79 7.65
C ASN A 55 8.56 21.49 7.39
N ALA A 56 7.85 20.98 8.40
CA ALA A 56 7.02 19.79 8.23
C ALA A 56 5.87 20.06 7.25
N VAL A 57 5.66 19.14 6.32
CA VAL A 57 4.47 19.12 5.45
C VAL A 57 3.41 18.15 5.94
N VAL A 58 3.81 17.20 6.79
CA VAL A 58 2.92 16.29 7.52
C VAL A 58 3.55 15.98 8.88
N LEU A 59 2.74 15.98 9.94
CA LEU A 59 3.11 15.50 11.26
C LEU A 59 2.46 14.13 11.52
N CYS A 60 3.28 13.09 11.65
CA CYS A 60 2.85 11.74 12.02
C CYS A 60 2.98 11.54 13.52
N CYS A 61 1.85 11.47 14.25
CA CYS A 61 1.83 11.36 15.70
C CYS A 61 1.64 9.90 16.14
N PHE A 62 2.64 9.29 16.76
CA PHE A 62 2.58 7.92 17.29
C PHE A 62 1.99 7.93 18.70
N LEU A 63 0.67 7.72 18.77
CA LEU A 63 -0.15 7.90 19.96
C LEU A 63 -0.09 6.71 20.92
N THR A 64 0.28 7.03 22.16
CA THR A 64 0.27 6.17 23.35
C THR A 64 -0.23 7.00 24.55
N PRO A 65 -0.57 6.36 25.69
CA PRO A 65 -0.79 7.10 26.94
C PRO A 65 0.39 8.03 27.29
N GLN A 66 1.62 7.55 27.13
CA GLN A 66 2.84 8.31 27.42
C GLN A 66 3.00 9.52 26.48
N TYR A 67 2.58 9.40 25.22
CA TYR A 67 2.50 10.54 24.31
C TYR A 67 1.53 11.60 24.81
N GLN A 68 0.37 11.19 25.36
CA GLN A 68 -0.62 12.09 25.94
C GLN A 68 -0.10 12.80 27.22
N ASP A 69 0.77 12.14 27.98
CA ASP A 69 1.32 12.68 29.22
C ASP A 69 2.60 13.51 28.99
N SER A 70 3.16 13.48 27.78
CA SER A 70 4.38 14.20 27.41
C SER A 70 4.09 15.67 27.06
N VAL A 71 4.68 16.58 27.83
CA VAL A 71 4.64 18.03 27.54
C VAL A 71 5.29 18.34 26.18
N ALA A 72 6.41 17.70 25.85
CA ALA A 72 7.08 17.88 24.57
C ALA A 72 6.17 17.51 23.39
N CYS A 73 5.54 16.33 23.44
CA CYS A 73 4.62 15.89 22.38
C CYS A 73 3.38 16.80 22.27
N LYS A 74 2.90 17.32 23.42
CA LYS A 74 1.81 18.29 23.46
C LYS A 74 2.19 19.60 22.78
N ASP A 75 3.38 20.11 23.06
CA ASP A 75 3.86 21.37 22.50
C ASP A 75 4.09 21.22 20.98
N GLU A 76 4.70 20.12 20.53
CA GLU A 76 4.88 19.81 19.10
C GLU A 76 3.55 19.78 18.34
N LEU A 77 2.58 19.01 18.82
CA LEU A 77 1.28 18.89 18.18
C LEU A 77 0.51 20.22 18.22
N THR A 78 0.61 20.96 19.31
CA THR A 78 -0.04 22.28 19.42
C THR A 78 0.55 23.26 18.42
N TYR A 79 1.89 23.32 18.33
CA TYR A 79 2.58 24.18 17.39
C TYR A 79 2.26 23.80 15.93
N ALA A 80 2.25 22.51 15.60
CA ALA A 80 1.87 22.04 14.27
C ALA A 80 0.45 22.46 13.88
N LYS A 81 -0.51 22.44 14.83
CA LYS A 81 -1.88 22.91 14.59
C LYS A 81 -1.94 24.42 14.33
N GLU A 82 -1.20 25.21 15.10
CA GLU A 82 -1.11 26.66 14.88
C GLU A 82 -0.53 26.99 13.49
N ARG A 83 0.48 26.22 13.07
CA ARG A 83 1.10 26.29 11.75
C ARG A 83 0.27 25.66 10.62
N ARG A 84 -0.87 25.06 10.94
CA ARG A 84 -1.74 24.32 10.02
C ARG A 84 -1.03 23.20 9.26
N VAL A 85 -0.04 22.57 9.90
CA VAL A 85 0.59 21.35 9.38
C VAL A 85 -0.44 20.22 9.48
N PRO A 86 -0.71 19.49 8.39
CA PRO A 86 -1.58 18.32 8.42
C PRO A 86 -1.10 17.25 9.40
N ILE A 87 -2.03 16.60 10.10
CA ILE A 87 -1.74 15.62 11.16
C ILE A 87 -2.28 14.24 10.77
N ILE A 88 -1.40 13.23 10.86
CA ILE A 88 -1.75 11.82 10.75
C ILE A 88 -1.61 11.15 12.13
N PRO A 89 -2.71 10.85 12.83
CA PRO A 89 -2.64 10.14 14.10
C PRO A 89 -2.47 8.62 13.90
N ILE A 90 -1.43 8.06 14.51
CA ILE A 90 -1.05 6.65 14.43
C ILE A 90 -1.24 6.01 15.81
N ARG A 91 -2.15 5.05 15.97
CA ARG A 91 -2.38 4.37 17.26
C ARG A 91 -1.48 3.16 17.45
N LEU A 92 -0.70 3.16 18.52
CA LEU A 92 0.13 2.01 18.90
C LEU A 92 -0.56 1.05 19.86
N ILE A 93 -1.49 1.54 20.70
CA ILE A 93 -2.11 0.75 21.77
C ILE A 93 -3.52 0.30 21.36
N LYS A 94 -3.76 -1.02 21.46
CA LYS A 94 -5.07 -1.63 21.21
C LYS A 94 -6.08 -1.18 22.26
N ASP A 95 -7.31 -0.89 21.83
CA ASP A 95 -8.45 -0.52 22.67
C ASP A 95 -8.30 0.73 23.55
N TRP A 96 -7.15 1.42 23.50
CA TRP A 96 -6.95 2.73 24.10
C TRP A 96 -7.38 3.84 23.13
N LYS A 97 -7.94 4.92 23.69
CA LYS A 97 -8.36 6.10 22.95
C LYS A 97 -7.78 7.35 23.61
N PRO A 98 -7.26 8.31 22.83
CA PRO A 98 -6.88 9.61 23.35
C PRO A 98 -8.05 10.32 24.05
N SER A 99 -7.73 11.05 25.09
CA SER A 99 -8.69 11.79 25.92
C SER A 99 -8.15 13.19 26.24
N GLY A 100 -8.98 14.03 26.87
CA GLY A 100 -8.57 15.38 27.28
C GLY A 100 -8.03 16.21 26.11
N TRP A 101 -6.86 16.83 26.31
CA TRP A 101 -6.24 17.69 25.32
C TRP A 101 -5.92 16.95 24.01
N LEU A 102 -5.42 15.71 24.09
CA LEU A 102 -5.04 14.95 22.90
C LEU A 102 -6.29 14.49 22.16
N GLY A 103 -7.29 13.97 22.88
CA GLY A 103 -8.58 13.58 22.31
C GLY A 103 -9.26 14.73 21.56
N PHE A 104 -9.25 15.93 22.14
CA PHE A 104 -9.72 17.15 21.46
C PHE A 104 -8.86 17.50 20.25
N SER A 105 -7.54 17.36 20.35
CA SER A 105 -6.61 17.75 19.29
C SER A 105 -6.70 16.89 18.04
N VAL A 106 -6.97 15.59 18.18
CA VAL A 106 -7.05 14.62 17.07
C VAL A 106 -8.48 14.12 16.79
N THR A 107 -9.50 14.82 17.32
CA THR A 107 -10.90 14.50 17.03
C THR A 107 -11.22 14.71 15.55
N GLY A 108 -12.06 13.85 14.98
CA GLY A 108 -12.44 13.92 13.56
C GLY A 108 -11.36 13.50 12.55
N LEU A 109 -10.12 13.28 12.97
CA LEU A 109 -9.04 12.82 12.10
C LEU A 109 -9.12 11.30 11.85
N LYS A 110 -8.65 10.87 10.66
CA LYS A 110 -8.51 9.46 10.29
C LYS A 110 -7.30 8.87 11.01
N TYR A 111 -7.48 7.75 11.72
CA TYR A 111 -6.40 7.06 12.42
C TYR A 111 -5.83 5.93 11.58
N ILE A 112 -4.50 5.81 11.61
CA ILE A 112 -3.80 4.60 11.18
C ILE A 112 -3.52 3.74 12.43
N LYS A 113 -3.67 2.42 12.33
CA LYS A 113 -3.51 1.51 13.48
C LYS A 113 -2.23 0.72 13.32
N PHE A 114 -1.33 0.83 14.28
CA PHE A 114 -0.05 0.11 14.37
C PHE A 114 -0.06 -0.88 15.54
N THR A 115 -1.25 -1.25 16.02
CA THR A 115 -1.44 -2.12 17.20
C THR A 115 -0.89 -3.54 17.03
N ASP A 116 -0.64 -3.95 15.80
CA ASP A 116 -0.09 -5.24 15.37
C ASP A 116 1.20 -5.05 14.52
N TYR A 117 1.89 -3.92 14.69
CA TYR A 117 3.07 -3.57 13.88
C TYR A 117 4.16 -4.64 13.93
N SER A 118 4.35 -5.30 15.08
CA SER A 118 5.36 -6.35 15.24
C SER A 118 5.15 -7.56 14.32
N THR A 119 3.92 -7.81 13.87
CA THR A 119 3.60 -8.92 12.96
C THR A 119 3.29 -8.44 11.55
N ASN A 120 2.92 -7.16 11.38
CA ASN A 120 2.42 -6.60 10.13
C ASN A 120 3.15 -5.30 9.71
N SER A 121 4.44 -5.16 10.03
CA SER A 121 5.25 -3.94 9.80
C SER A 121 5.05 -3.32 8.41
N ASP A 122 5.33 -4.06 7.33
CA ASP A 122 5.31 -3.52 5.96
C ASP A 122 3.91 -3.08 5.53
N LEU A 123 2.87 -3.76 6.01
CA LEU A 123 1.49 -3.33 5.78
C LEU A 123 1.27 -1.95 6.39
N ARG A 124 1.66 -1.79 7.65
CA ARG A 124 1.46 -0.56 8.42
C ARG A 124 2.28 0.59 7.83
N ILE A 125 3.47 0.30 7.34
CA ILE A 125 4.27 1.24 6.56
C ILE A 125 3.55 1.66 5.28
N ASN A 126 3.06 0.72 4.48
CA ASN A 126 2.36 1.05 3.23
C ASN A 126 1.08 1.87 3.46
N GLU A 127 0.30 1.56 4.50
CA GLU A 127 -0.85 2.37 4.91
C GLU A 127 -0.43 3.80 5.27
N LEU A 128 0.69 3.95 5.97
CA LEU A 128 1.25 5.25 6.36
C LEU A 128 1.79 6.03 5.16
N VAL A 129 2.52 5.39 4.25
CA VAL A 129 3.02 6.00 3.00
C VAL A 129 1.87 6.54 2.17
N ALA A 130 0.82 5.74 1.96
CA ALA A 130 -0.34 6.15 1.18
C ALA A 130 -1.04 7.37 1.81
N GLU A 131 -1.19 7.39 3.14
CA GLU A 131 -1.77 8.54 3.84
C GLU A 131 -0.87 9.77 3.75
N ILE A 132 0.45 9.62 3.96
CA ILE A 132 1.43 10.72 3.81
C ILE A 132 1.31 11.33 2.42
N GLN A 133 1.30 10.52 1.36
CA GLN A 133 1.21 10.99 -0.02
C GLN A 133 -0.12 11.71 -0.29
N MET A 134 -1.23 11.17 0.22
CA MET A 134 -2.55 11.79 0.08
C MET A 134 -2.61 13.15 0.78
N VAL A 135 -2.07 13.23 2.00
CA VAL A 135 -2.16 14.41 2.87
C VAL A 135 -1.16 15.50 2.49
N ALA A 136 0.07 15.13 2.11
CA ALA A 136 1.10 16.09 1.70
C ALA A 136 0.81 16.72 0.32
N GLY A 137 -0.03 16.09 -0.51
CA GLY A 137 -0.39 16.59 -1.84
C GLY A 137 0.83 16.86 -2.74
N LYS A 138 0.75 17.88 -3.60
CA LYS A 138 1.87 18.32 -4.48
C LYS A 138 2.98 19.09 -3.74
N GLN A 139 2.92 19.24 -2.41
CA GLN A 139 3.93 20.01 -1.65
C GLN A 139 5.29 19.31 -1.59
N PHE A 140 5.34 18.03 -1.96
CA PHE A 140 6.55 17.38 -2.41
C PHE A 140 6.62 17.40 -3.94
N SER A 141 7.36 18.33 -4.52
CA SER A 141 7.78 18.24 -5.93
C SER A 141 8.82 17.13 -6.16
N SER A 142 9.30 16.50 -5.09
CA SER A 142 10.33 15.45 -5.06
C SER A 142 9.83 14.08 -4.59
N ILE A 143 8.55 13.93 -4.18
CA ILE A 143 7.97 12.58 -4.10
C ILE A 143 7.71 12.17 -5.54
N GLN A 144 8.66 11.40 -6.08
CA GLN A 144 8.42 10.58 -7.24
C GLN A 144 7.14 9.79 -6.97
N PRO A 145 6.09 9.85 -7.82
CA PRO A 145 5.01 8.89 -7.71
C PRO A 145 5.62 7.50 -7.86
N LEU A 146 5.75 6.74 -6.76
CA LEU A 146 6.42 5.43 -6.66
C LEU A 146 7.10 4.99 -7.97
N ASN A 147 8.26 5.59 -8.26
CA ASN A 147 9.10 5.20 -9.38
C ASN A 147 10.12 4.22 -8.80
N TRP A 148 9.92 2.93 -9.03
CA TRP A 148 10.74 1.86 -8.45
C TRP A 148 12.13 1.72 -9.07
N ASN A 149 12.52 2.63 -9.97
CA ASN A 149 13.81 2.63 -10.63
C ASN A 149 14.47 4.00 -10.48
N GLU A 150 15.79 4.00 -10.21
CA GLU A 150 16.72 5.13 -10.09
C GLU A 150 17.00 5.60 -8.65
N GLU A 151 17.92 4.93 -7.95
CA GLU A 151 19.22 5.48 -7.47
C GLU A 151 19.88 4.50 -6.49
N GLU A 152 20.56 3.48 -7.02
CA GLU A 152 21.72 2.85 -6.37
C GLU A 152 22.89 2.88 -7.37
N GLU A 153 23.30 4.08 -7.77
CA GLU A 153 24.64 4.30 -8.34
C GLU A 153 25.24 5.52 -7.68
N LYS A 154 25.96 5.30 -6.58
CA LYS A 154 27.26 5.91 -6.22
C LYS A 154 27.49 5.77 -4.72
N HIS A 155 28.22 4.72 -4.35
CA HIS A 155 29.44 4.82 -3.53
C HIS A 155 29.90 3.42 -3.17
N HIS A 156 30.79 2.84 -3.97
CA HIS A 156 31.93 2.03 -3.53
C HIS A 156 32.85 1.77 -4.74
N GLU A 157 33.80 2.67 -4.96
CA GLU A 157 35.07 2.30 -5.61
C GLU A 157 36.01 1.84 -4.50
N GLU A 158 36.40 0.57 -4.48
CA GLU A 158 37.75 0.18 -4.95
C GLU A 158 37.95 -1.35 -4.89
N THR A 159 38.53 -1.85 -5.99
CA THR A 159 39.19 -3.14 -6.26
C THR A 159 38.37 -4.31 -6.86
N ASN A 160 38.48 -4.41 -8.20
CA ASN A 160 38.66 -5.59 -9.06
C ASN A 160 38.16 -6.97 -8.58
N ASP A 161 37.12 -7.50 -9.24
CA ASP A 161 37.24 -8.52 -10.30
C ASP A 161 35.87 -9.17 -10.60
N ASN A 162 35.55 -9.29 -11.89
CA ASN A 162 34.75 -10.33 -12.55
C ASN A 162 33.25 -10.56 -12.20
N VAL A 163 32.43 -10.26 -13.22
CA VAL A 163 31.29 -11.05 -13.75
C VAL A 163 30.11 -11.39 -12.81
N ALA A 164 28.91 -10.96 -13.23
CA ALA A 164 27.55 -11.24 -12.71
C ALA A 164 27.12 -10.33 -11.54
N ASN A 165 25.93 -9.73 -11.50
CA ASN A 165 24.60 -10.31 -11.72
C ASN A 165 23.60 -9.30 -12.30
N ASN A 166 22.97 -9.66 -13.42
CA ASN A 166 21.74 -9.04 -13.93
C ASN A 166 20.48 -9.61 -13.23
N ASP A 167 20.65 -10.42 -12.18
CA ASP A 167 19.62 -11.28 -11.62
C ASP A 167 18.84 -10.65 -10.44
N GLU A 168 19.33 -9.55 -9.85
CA GLU A 168 18.69 -8.97 -8.64
C GLU A 168 17.57 -7.96 -8.94
N ILE A 169 17.59 -7.25 -10.07
CA ILE A 169 16.51 -6.32 -10.49
C ILE A 169 15.25 -7.09 -10.93
N GLU A 170 15.42 -8.35 -11.32
CA GLU A 170 14.35 -9.21 -11.83
C GLU A 170 13.54 -9.87 -10.68
N SER A 171 13.82 -9.53 -9.42
CA SER A 171 13.29 -10.19 -8.21
C SER A 171 12.03 -9.53 -7.60
N THR A 172 11.66 -8.31 -8.00
CA THR A 172 10.50 -7.57 -7.46
C THR A 172 9.33 -7.43 -8.45
N LYS A 173 9.54 -7.70 -9.74
CA LYS A 173 8.45 -7.83 -10.71
C LYS A 173 7.90 -9.25 -10.68
N ILE A 174 6.58 -9.37 -10.69
CA ILE A 174 5.96 -10.66 -10.92
C ILE A 174 6.39 -11.18 -12.30
N ARG A 175 7.09 -12.33 -12.32
CA ARG A 175 7.50 -12.98 -13.55
C ARG A 175 6.34 -13.80 -14.07
N LEU A 176 5.58 -13.21 -14.98
CA LEU A 176 4.50 -13.88 -15.70
C LEU A 176 4.98 -14.14 -17.13
N ASP A 177 5.03 -15.40 -17.53
CA ASP A 177 5.06 -15.79 -18.94
C ASP A 177 3.72 -15.44 -19.59
N GLU A 178 3.76 -14.54 -20.57
CA GLU A 178 2.60 -14.10 -21.34
C GLU A 178 2.00 -15.21 -22.20
N ASN A 179 2.70 -16.32 -22.44
CA ASN A 179 2.17 -17.46 -23.21
C ASN A 179 1.48 -18.50 -22.34
N SER A 180 1.59 -18.37 -21.02
CA SER A 180 1.02 -19.30 -20.07
C SER A 180 -0.35 -18.83 -19.55
N TYR A 181 -1.12 -19.81 -19.07
CA TYR A 181 -2.33 -19.57 -18.32
C TYR A 181 -2.05 -19.71 -16.83
N TYR A 182 -2.84 -19.01 -16.04
CA TYR A 182 -2.74 -18.96 -14.60
C TYR A 182 -4.10 -19.18 -13.98
N ARG A 183 -4.09 -19.85 -12.84
CA ARG A 183 -5.21 -19.96 -11.92
C ARG A 183 -5.11 -18.88 -10.86
N LEU A 184 -6.22 -18.22 -10.59
CA LEU A 184 -6.35 -17.17 -9.59
C LEU A 184 -7.25 -17.67 -8.46
N THR A 185 -6.68 -17.91 -7.28
CA THR A 185 -7.44 -18.27 -6.06
C THR A 185 -7.23 -17.21 -5.00
N THR A 186 -8.06 -17.20 -3.95
CA THR A 186 -7.87 -16.27 -2.82
C THR A 186 -7.36 -17.02 -1.60
N GLN A 187 -6.62 -16.36 -0.72
CA GLN A 187 -6.23 -16.93 0.57
C GLN A 187 -7.46 -17.39 1.37
N TRP A 188 -8.59 -16.68 1.27
CA TRP A 188 -9.78 -16.99 2.04
C TRP A 188 -10.46 -18.30 1.63
N GLN A 189 -10.76 -18.47 0.35
CA GLN A 189 -11.48 -19.64 -0.15
C GLN A 189 -10.54 -20.80 -0.51
N GLY A 190 -9.22 -20.52 -0.56
CA GLY A 190 -8.18 -21.49 -0.86
C GLY A 190 -8.24 -22.03 -2.28
N ASP A 191 -7.45 -23.06 -2.55
CA ASP A 191 -7.24 -23.58 -3.91
C ASP A 191 -8.44 -24.33 -4.49
N ASN A 192 -9.46 -24.60 -3.68
CA ASN A 192 -10.70 -25.27 -4.09
C ASN A 192 -11.64 -24.38 -4.90
N LYS A 193 -11.44 -23.05 -4.87
CA LYS A 193 -12.23 -22.13 -5.69
C LYS A 193 -11.36 -21.13 -6.45
N SER A 194 -11.63 -21.00 -7.74
CA SER A 194 -10.88 -20.16 -8.67
C SER A 194 -11.74 -19.08 -9.28
N LEU A 195 -11.12 -17.95 -9.65
CA LEU A 195 -11.77 -16.90 -10.43
C LEU A 195 -12.19 -17.47 -11.77
N ASP A 196 -13.46 -17.30 -12.11
CA ASP A 196 -14.09 -17.93 -13.27
C ASP A 196 -15.07 -16.97 -13.94
N ILE A 197 -15.33 -17.24 -15.22
CA ILE A 197 -16.42 -16.63 -15.98
C ILE A 197 -17.60 -17.59 -15.95
N LEU A 198 -18.68 -17.18 -15.29
CA LEU A 198 -19.92 -17.94 -15.28
C LEU A 198 -20.45 -18.08 -16.71
N ASN A 199 -20.58 -19.33 -17.17
CA ASN A 199 -21.34 -19.65 -18.36
C ASN A 199 -22.84 -19.54 -18.05
N ASP A 200 -23.40 -18.36 -18.29
CA ASP A 200 -24.82 -18.06 -18.04
C ASP A 200 -25.70 -18.28 -19.27
N GLY A 201 -25.11 -18.73 -20.39
CA GLY A 201 -25.80 -18.92 -21.67
C GLY A 201 -26.30 -17.62 -22.30
N LYS A 202 -25.89 -16.46 -21.79
CA LYS A 202 -26.30 -15.14 -22.27
C LYS A 202 -25.08 -14.36 -22.76
N ASN A 203 -24.56 -13.44 -21.94
CA ASN A 203 -23.44 -12.60 -22.30
C ASN A 203 -22.09 -13.22 -21.90
N ASN A 204 -22.11 -14.24 -21.02
CA ASN A 204 -20.93 -14.94 -20.54
C ASN A 204 -19.83 -13.97 -20.06
N ASN A 205 -20.24 -12.96 -19.30
CA ASN A 205 -19.37 -11.88 -18.82
C ASN A 205 -19.35 -11.75 -17.29
N LYS A 206 -20.11 -12.59 -16.58
CA LYS A 206 -20.21 -12.52 -15.13
C LYS A 206 -19.03 -13.23 -14.49
N VAL A 207 -18.28 -12.51 -13.67
CA VAL A 207 -17.11 -13.03 -12.96
C VAL A 207 -17.56 -13.56 -11.60
N GLN A 208 -17.07 -14.73 -11.21
CA GLN A 208 -17.39 -15.38 -9.95
C GLN A 208 -16.19 -16.16 -9.42
N LEU A 209 -16.28 -16.63 -8.17
CA LEU A 209 -15.43 -17.71 -7.68
C LEU A 209 -16.16 -19.06 -7.81
N ALA A 210 -15.64 -19.98 -8.62
CA ALA A 210 -16.25 -21.28 -8.87
C ALA A 210 -15.34 -22.42 -8.38
N GLN A 211 -15.88 -23.64 -8.27
CA GLN A 211 -15.08 -24.82 -7.93
C GLN A 211 -13.92 -24.96 -8.92
N THR A 212 -12.70 -25.08 -8.40
CA THR A 212 -11.48 -25.23 -9.18
C THR A 212 -11.54 -26.50 -10.03
N GLY A 213 -11.26 -26.37 -11.32
CA GLY A 213 -11.21 -27.49 -12.26
C GLY A 213 -10.47 -27.13 -13.54
N ASN A 214 -10.59 -27.99 -14.55
CA ASN A 214 -10.04 -27.75 -15.89
C ASN A 214 -11.09 -27.06 -16.77
N TYR A 215 -11.31 -25.78 -16.50
CA TYR A 215 -12.30 -24.96 -17.20
C TYR A 215 -11.59 -23.76 -17.83
N SER A 216 -11.80 -23.55 -19.13
CA SER A 216 -11.15 -22.45 -19.87
C SER A 216 -11.55 -21.05 -19.38
N GLY A 217 -12.64 -20.92 -18.62
CA GLY A 217 -13.03 -19.70 -17.91
C GLY A 217 -12.18 -19.41 -16.65
N GLN A 218 -11.49 -20.42 -16.11
CA GLN A 218 -10.60 -20.32 -14.93
C GLN A 218 -9.13 -20.13 -15.30
N HIS A 219 -8.82 -20.17 -16.59
CA HIS A 219 -7.47 -20.09 -17.12
C HIS A 219 -7.20 -18.67 -17.58
N TRP A 220 -6.54 -17.90 -16.74
CA TRP A 220 -6.31 -16.48 -16.94
C TRP A 220 -4.97 -16.22 -17.61
N LYS A 221 -4.96 -15.38 -18.63
CA LYS A 221 -3.76 -14.87 -19.28
C LYS A 221 -3.56 -13.43 -18.82
N MET A 222 -2.34 -13.09 -18.43
CA MET A 222 -1.98 -11.75 -17.95
C MET A 222 -0.95 -11.17 -18.90
N LYS A 223 -1.38 -10.25 -19.75
CA LYS A 223 -0.52 -9.59 -20.73
C LYS A 223 -0.09 -8.24 -20.20
N LEU A 224 1.22 -7.98 -20.17
CA LEU A 224 1.74 -6.67 -19.80
C LEU A 224 1.34 -5.65 -20.88
N ILE A 225 0.86 -4.48 -20.46
CA ILE A 225 0.47 -3.39 -21.36
C ILE A 225 1.49 -2.25 -21.24
N GLN A 226 1.35 -1.39 -20.25
CA GLN A 226 2.24 -0.25 -19.98
C GLN A 226 2.26 0.05 -18.48
N ASP A 227 3.33 0.67 -17.98
CA ASP A 227 3.46 1.13 -16.58
C ASP A 227 3.22 0.03 -15.51
N ASP A 228 3.62 -1.22 -15.82
CA ASP A 228 3.32 -2.46 -15.08
C ASP A 228 1.83 -2.72 -14.81
N TYR A 229 0.96 -2.28 -15.72
CA TYR A 229 -0.43 -2.73 -15.75
C TYR A 229 -0.59 -3.91 -16.71
N TYR A 230 -1.40 -4.86 -16.27
CA TYR A 230 -1.72 -6.07 -16.99
C TYR A 230 -3.16 -6.03 -17.47
N ARG A 231 -3.39 -6.61 -18.65
CA ARG A 231 -4.71 -6.97 -19.13
C ARG A 231 -4.94 -8.44 -18.80
N LEU A 232 -6.07 -8.73 -18.16
CA LEU A 232 -6.47 -10.07 -17.78
C LEU A 232 -7.53 -10.58 -18.76
N THR A 233 -7.20 -11.65 -19.49
CA THR A 233 -8.13 -12.35 -20.39
C THR A 233 -8.27 -13.80 -19.95
N THR A 234 -9.28 -14.51 -20.43
CA THR A 234 -9.44 -15.95 -20.16
C THR A 234 -9.20 -16.77 -21.40
N GLN A 235 -8.81 -18.03 -21.26
CA GLN A 235 -8.70 -18.95 -22.39
C GLN A 235 -10.03 -19.08 -23.16
N TRP A 236 -11.16 -19.00 -22.48
CA TRP A 236 -12.48 -19.17 -23.10
C TRP A 236 -12.88 -18.01 -24.03
N GLN A 237 -12.87 -16.79 -23.52
CA GLN A 237 -13.34 -15.62 -24.28
C GLN A 237 -12.20 -14.95 -25.07
N GLY A 238 -10.96 -15.40 -24.88
CA GLY A 238 -9.78 -14.94 -25.62
C GLY A 238 -9.48 -13.45 -25.41
N ASP A 239 -8.73 -12.88 -26.34
CA ASP A 239 -8.27 -11.49 -26.24
C ASP A 239 -9.36 -10.45 -26.56
N GLU A 240 -10.53 -10.88 -27.05
CA GLU A 240 -11.66 -10.00 -27.38
C GLU A 240 -12.37 -9.43 -26.15
N LYS A 241 -12.26 -10.10 -25.00
CA LYS A 241 -12.82 -9.61 -23.73
C LYS A 241 -11.82 -9.71 -22.59
N SER A 242 -11.79 -8.70 -21.74
CA SER A 242 -10.88 -8.61 -20.60
C SER A 242 -11.60 -8.17 -19.33
N LEU A 243 -10.99 -8.49 -18.18
CA LEU A 243 -11.52 -8.11 -16.87
C LEU A 243 -11.61 -6.59 -16.76
N SER A 244 -12.80 -6.09 -16.49
CA SER A 244 -13.11 -4.66 -16.50
C SER A 244 -13.98 -4.27 -15.32
N ILE A 245 -13.94 -2.98 -14.98
CA ILE A 245 -14.90 -2.34 -14.09
C ILE A 245 -15.92 -1.60 -14.93
N VAL A 246 -17.18 -2.04 -14.90
CA VAL A 246 -18.28 -1.36 -15.60
C VAL A 246 -19.40 -1.12 -14.59
N ASN A 247 -19.81 0.14 -14.43
CA ASN A 247 -20.84 0.53 -13.46
C ASN A 247 -20.58 0.00 -12.03
N ASN A 248 -19.31 0.00 -11.60
CA ASN A 248 -18.84 -0.50 -10.30
C ASN A 248 -19.03 -2.02 -10.09
N GLU A 249 -19.26 -2.78 -11.18
CA GLU A 249 -19.26 -4.23 -11.19
C GLU A 249 -18.01 -4.77 -11.91
N ILE A 250 -17.55 -5.94 -11.46
CA ILE A 250 -16.45 -6.66 -12.11
C ILE A 250 -17.04 -7.61 -13.14
N ILE A 251 -16.74 -7.35 -14.42
CA ILE A 251 -17.24 -8.12 -15.56
C ILE A 251 -16.12 -8.42 -16.55
N LEU A 252 -16.37 -9.31 -17.49
CA LEU A 252 -15.56 -9.47 -18.68
C LEU A 252 -16.16 -8.63 -19.83
N ASP A 253 -15.52 -7.50 -20.15
CA ASP A 253 -16.02 -6.55 -21.16
C ASP A 253 -15.17 -6.57 -22.43
N LYS A 254 -15.69 -6.03 -23.53
CA LYS A 254 -14.97 -5.93 -24.80
C LYS A 254 -13.61 -5.24 -24.58
N THR A 255 -12.53 -5.90 -24.98
CA THR A 255 -11.18 -5.41 -24.82
C THR A 255 -10.98 -4.09 -25.56
N SER A 256 -10.46 -3.10 -24.84
CA SER A 256 -10.13 -1.77 -25.33
C SER A 256 -8.97 -1.17 -24.51
N ASN A 257 -8.60 0.08 -24.79
CA ASN A 257 -7.55 0.78 -24.06
C ASN A 257 -8.14 1.66 -22.94
N ASP A 258 -9.04 1.08 -22.15
CA ASP A 258 -9.68 1.74 -21.00
C ASP A 258 -8.89 1.46 -19.71
N ASN A 259 -8.69 2.48 -18.89
CA ASN A 259 -8.09 2.35 -17.56
C ASN A 259 -8.87 1.40 -16.65
N ALA A 260 -10.16 1.16 -16.92
CA ALA A 260 -10.99 0.16 -16.24
C ALA A 260 -10.50 -1.28 -16.44
N GLN A 261 -9.74 -1.54 -17.52
CA GLN A 261 -9.25 -2.87 -17.91
C GLN A 261 -7.77 -3.09 -17.57
N TYR A 262 -7.13 -2.11 -16.93
CA TYR A 262 -5.71 -2.12 -16.61
C TYR A 262 -5.52 -2.44 -15.14
N TRP A 263 -4.92 -3.59 -14.85
CA TRP A 263 -4.77 -4.13 -13.50
C TRP A 263 -3.32 -4.14 -13.07
N LYS A 264 -3.01 -3.43 -11.99
CA LYS A 264 -1.73 -3.58 -11.30
C LYS A 264 -1.79 -4.86 -10.47
N ILE A 265 -0.74 -5.67 -10.57
CA ILE A 265 -0.56 -6.88 -9.76
C ILE A 265 0.60 -6.61 -8.81
N THR A 266 0.29 -6.43 -7.53
CA THR A 266 1.27 -6.09 -6.51
C THR A 266 1.57 -7.30 -5.64
N LEU A 267 2.83 -7.73 -5.58
CA LEU A 267 3.29 -8.76 -4.65
C LEU A 267 3.07 -8.30 -3.20
N LEU A 268 2.51 -9.18 -2.39
CA LEU A 268 2.30 -9.04 -0.96
C LEU A 268 3.18 -10.06 -0.21
N LYS A 269 3.20 -9.97 1.13
CA LYS A 269 3.84 -11.00 1.97
C LYS A 269 3.29 -12.40 1.67
N ASN A 270 4.12 -13.43 1.87
CA ASN A 270 3.78 -14.83 1.68
C ASN A 270 3.38 -15.20 0.23
N ASN A 271 3.94 -14.52 -0.76
CA ASN A 271 3.70 -14.78 -2.20
C ASN A 271 2.25 -14.64 -2.65
N TYR A 272 1.44 -13.88 -1.91
CA TYR A 272 0.13 -13.44 -2.39
C TYR A 272 0.25 -12.19 -3.24
N TYR A 273 -0.80 -11.87 -3.99
CA TYR A 273 -0.86 -10.75 -4.89
C TYR A 273 -2.13 -9.94 -4.65
N ARG A 274 -2.05 -8.63 -4.89
CA ARG A 274 -3.19 -7.72 -4.87
C ARG A 274 -3.45 -7.25 -6.29
N PHE A 275 -4.71 -7.28 -6.70
CA PHE A 275 -5.15 -6.70 -7.96
C PHE A 275 -5.84 -5.36 -7.71
N THR A 276 -5.30 -4.28 -8.26
CA THR A 276 -5.93 -2.95 -8.25
C THR A 276 -6.08 -2.43 -9.67
N CYS A 277 -7.22 -1.81 -9.98
CA CYS A 277 -7.47 -1.28 -11.31
C CYS A 277 -6.99 0.18 -11.43
N LYS A 278 -6.41 0.55 -12.58
CA LYS A 278 -5.92 1.92 -12.86
C LYS A 278 -7.01 2.98 -12.69
N GLN A 279 -8.27 2.67 -13.07
CA GLN A 279 -9.40 3.61 -12.93
C GLN A 279 -9.73 3.95 -11.47
N GLN A 280 -9.65 2.98 -10.55
CA GLN A 280 -9.99 3.18 -9.14
C GLN A 280 -8.77 3.53 -8.27
N GLY A 281 -7.56 3.32 -8.80
CA GLY A 281 -6.31 3.49 -8.06
C GLY A 281 -6.13 2.44 -6.96
N TYR A 282 -5.18 2.69 -6.06
CA TYR A 282 -4.78 1.74 -5.02
C TYR A 282 -5.78 1.61 -3.86
N GLU A 283 -6.80 2.47 -3.79
CA GLU A 283 -7.77 2.47 -2.69
C GLU A 283 -8.77 1.33 -2.73
N LYS A 284 -8.96 0.69 -3.90
CA LYS A 284 -9.85 -0.45 -4.05
C LYS A 284 -9.15 -1.63 -4.70
N SER A 285 -9.34 -2.81 -4.11
CA SER A 285 -8.76 -4.08 -4.57
C SER A 285 -9.85 -5.04 -5.02
N LEU A 286 -9.52 -5.91 -5.96
CA LEU A 286 -10.33 -7.08 -6.30
C LEU A 286 -10.48 -7.96 -5.06
N ASP A 287 -11.71 -8.26 -4.68
CA ASP A 287 -12.04 -8.92 -3.42
C ASP A 287 -13.14 -9.99 -3.60
N ILE A 288 -13.08 -11.01 -2.75
CA ILE A 288 -14.18 -11.93 -2.47
C ILE A 288 -14.67 -11.62 -1.06
N ILE A 289 -15.83 -10.98 -0.96
CA ILE A 289 -16.42 -10.61 0.32
C ILE A 289 -17.35 -11.71 0.85
N ASN A 290 -17.50 -11.77 2.17
CA ASN A 290 -18.53 -12.59 2.80
C ASN A 290 -19.90 -11.95 2.56
N ASP A 291 -20.68 -12.55 1.67
CA ASP A 291 -22.03 -12.11 1.31
C ASP A 291 -23.11 -12.83 2.13
N GLY A 292 -22.72 -13.74 3.03
CA GLY A 292 -23.63 -14.57 3.83
C GLY A 292 -24.37 -15.62 3.01
N GLN A 293 -24.01 -15.82 1.74
CA GLN A 293 -24.61 -16.77 0.82
C GLN A 293 -23.55 -17.77 0.33
N ASN A 294 -23.20 -17.72 -0.95
CA ASN A 294 -22.26 -18.65 -1.58
C ASN A 294 -20.81 -18.16 -1.47
N ASN A 295 -20.58 -16.92 -1.02
CA ASN A 295 -19.26 -16.30 -0.88
C ASN A 295 -18.42 -16.42 -2.17
N ASN A 296 -19.09 -16.22 -3.31
CA ASN A 296 -18.51 -16.35 -4.64
C ASN A 296 -18.57 -15.05 -5.45
N LYS A 297 -19.16 -13.99 -4.89
CA LYS A 297 -19.26 -12.70 -5.56
C LYS A 297 -17.92 -11.97 -5.55
N VAL A 298 -17.44 -11.67 -6.75
CA VAL A 298 -16.26 -10.84 -6.97
C VAL A 298 -16.66 -9.37 -6.94
N THR A 299 -15.90 -8.54 -6.24
CA THR A 299 -16.19 -7.11 -6.11
C THR A 299 -14.92 -6.26 -6.02
N LEU A 300 -15.11 -4.95 -5.95
CA LEU A 300 -14.10 -3.99 -5.53
C LEU A 300 -14.43 -3.51 -4.14
N ALA A 301 -13.56 -3.83 -3.20
CA ALA A 301 -13.65 -3.36 -1.83
C ALA A 301 -12.46 -2.45 -1.52
N LYS A 302 -12.61 -1.64 -0.47
CA LYS A 302 -11.49 -0.82 0.03
C LYS A 302 -10.28 -1.72 0.28
N SER A 303 -9.15 -1.35 -0.30
CA SER A 303 -7.88 -2.04 -0.12
C SER A 303 -7.53 -2.11 1.35
N GLY A 304 -7.30 -3.32 1.85
CA GLY A 304 -6.87 -3.59 3.21
C GLY A 304 -6.32 -5.00 3.35
N CYS A 305 -6.38 -5.54 4.55
CA CYS A 305 -5.85 -6.87 4.86
C CYS A 305 -6.96 -7.87 5.04
N TYR A 306 -7.59 -8.17 3.91
CA TYR A 306 -8.67 -9.12 3.84
C TYR A 306 -8.17 -10.31 3.03
N SER A 307 -8.32 -11.50 3.57
CA SER A 307 -7.91 -12.74 2.90
C SER A 307 -8.63 -12.96 1.56
N GLY A 308 -9.74 -12.27 1.30
CA GLY A 308 -10.41 -12.21 0.00
C GLY A 308 -9.72 -11.32 -1.04
N GLN A 309 -8.81 -10.43 -0.62
CA GLN A 309 -8.01 -9.54 -1.50
C GLN A 309 -6.61 -10.10 -1.79
N TYR A 310 -6.25 -11.21 -1.14
CA TYR A 310 -4.93 -11.82 -1.25
C TYR A 310 -5.04 -12.97 -2.23
N TRP A 311 -4.58 -12.74 -3.45
CA TRP A 311 -4.72 -13.66 -4.56
C TRP A 311 -3.47 -14.51 -4.69
N ASN A 312 -3.64 -15.82 -4.84
CA ASN A 312 -2.59 -16.70 -5.30
C ASN A 312 -2.64 -16.78 -6.83
N ILE A 313 -1.47 -16.76 -7.47
CA ILE A 313 -1.32 -16.86 -8.92
C ILE A 313 -0.49 -18.10 -9.20
N THR A 314 -1.12 -19.13 -9.78
CA THR A 314 -0.47 -20.41 -10.06
C THR A 314 -0.49 -20.68 -11.56
N GLN A 315 0.68 -20.86 -12.17
CA GLN A 315 0.78 -21.26 -13.59
C GLN A 315 0.21 -22.67 -13.77
N ILE A 316 -0.54 -22.90 -14.85
CA ILE A 316 -1.27 -24.17 -15.11
C ILE A 316 -1.10 -24.68 -16.54
#